data_AF-A0AAQ0HFU7-F1
#
_entry.id   AF-A0AAQ0HFU7-F1
#
_cell.length_a   1.000
_cell.length_b   1.000
_cell.length_c   1.000
_cell.angle_alpha   90.00
_cell.angle_beta   90.00
_cell.angle_gamma   90.00
#
_symmetry.space_group_name_H-M   'P 1'
#
loop_
_entity.id
_entity.type
_entity.pdbx_description
1 polymer ?
#
loop_
_entity_poly.entity_id
_entity_poly.type
_entity_poly.pdbx_seq_one_letter_code
_entity_poly.pdbx_strand_id
1 'polypeptide(L)' 'MPLDRGAGAGYALPMIVIAAFLIGAAFGWMRAAKAGGSRADKLQYAAAHALALTVLGLFLTILLSRMG' A
#
# COMPACT_ATOMS: atom_id res chain seq x y z
N MET A 1 -12.17 25.18 -23.67
CA MET A 1 -11.71 24.69 -22.36
C MET A 1 -10.83 23.48 -22.60
N PRO A 2 -9.50 23.56 -22.41
CA PRO A 2 -8.59 22.47 -22.73
C PRO A 2 -8.68 21.36 -21.67
N LEU A 3 -8.91 20.11 -22.09
CA LEU A 3 -8.90 18.90 -21.24
C LEU A 3 -7.56 18.14 -21.32
N ASP A 4 -6.47 18.85 -21.58
CA ASP A 4 -5.11 18.32 -21.71
C ASP A 4 -4.26 18.66 -20.47
N ARG A 5 -4.77 18.37 -19.27
CA ARG A 5 -3.94 18.35 -18.06
C ARG A 5 -3.34 16.95 -17.87
N GLY A 6 -2.22 16.69 -18.55
CA GLY A 6 -1.22 15.66 -18.22
C GLY A 6 -1.71 14.37 -17.54
N ALA A 7 -2.48 13.55 -18.25
CA ALA A 7 -3.06 12.30 -17.72
C ALA A 7 -2.07 11.12 -17.59
N GLY A 8 -0.75 11.34 -17.73
CA GLY A 8 0.24 10.26 -17.86
C GLY A 8 0.84 9.73 -16.56
N ALA A 9 1.03 10.58 -15.55
CA ALA A 9 1.77 10.21 -14.33
C ALA A 9 0.95 10.30 -13.04
N GLY A 10 -0.05 11.19 -12.98
CA GLY A 10 -0.79 11.48 -11.75
C GLY A 10 -1.60 10.30 -11.18
N TYR A 11 -2.00 9.34 -12.02
CA TYR A 11 -2.78 8.17 -11.60
C TYR A 11 -1.93 6.96 -11.19
N ALA A 12 -0.72 6.80 -11.76
CA ALA A 12 0.14 5.64 -11.47
C ALA A 12 0.73 5.71 -10.06
N LEU A 13 0.99 6.91 -9.57
CA LEU A 13 1.59 7.19 -8.26
C LEU A 13 0.66 6.80 -7.09
N PRO A 14 -0.65 7.15 -7.06
CA PRO A 14 -1.55 6.67 -6.01
C PRO A 14 -1.81 5.16 -6.04
N MET A 15 -1.59 4.47 -7.18
CA MET A 15 -1.68 3.01 -7.24
C MET A 15 -0.59 2.30 -6.42
N ILE A 16 0.56 2.95 -6.19
CA ILE A 16 1.64 2.44 -5.33
C ILE A 16 1.14 2.25 -3.90
N VAL A 17 0.37 3.21 -3.39
CA VAL A 17 -0.18 3.16 -2.03
C VAL A 17 -1.18 2.00 -1.88
N ILE A 18 -2.06 1.81 -2.85
CA ILE A 18 -3.03 0.70 -2.86
C ILE A 18 -2.30 -0.65 -2.97
N ALA A 19 -1.31 -0.76 -3.85
CA ALA A 19 -0.50 -1.97 -3.98
C ALA A 19 0.25 -2.29 -2.69
N ALA A 20 0.88 -1.30 -2.05
CA ALA A 20 1.58 -1.46 -0.78
C ALA A 20 0.64 -1.92 0.35
N PHE A 21 -0.58 -1.36 0.41
CA PHE A 21 -1.61 -1.78 1.35
C PHE A 21 -1.98 -3.26 1.17
N LEU A 22 -2.29 -3.68 -0.06
CA LEU A 22 -2.71 -5.06 -0.36
C LEU A 22 -1.58 -6.06 -0.10
N ILE A 23 -0.35 -5.74 -0.50
CA ILE A 23 0.83 -6.57 -0.24
C ILE A 23 1.06 -6.70 1.26
N GLY A 24 0.98 -5.59 2.01
CA GLY A 24 1.14 -5.63 3.46
C GLY A 24 0.05 -6.42 4.16
N ALA A 25 -1.21 -6.25 3.76
CA ALA A 25 -2.32 -7.02 4.30
C ALA A 25 -2.13 -8.52 4.07
N ALA A 26 -1.79 -8.92 2.85
CA ALA A 26 -1.56 -10.32 2.49
C ALA A 26 -0.39 -10.91 3.29
N PHE A 27 0.74 -10.19 3.37
CA PHE A 27 1.91 -10.64 4.11
C PHE A 27 1.65 -10.79 5.61
N GLY A 28 0.96 -9.81 6.21
CA GLY A 28 0.56 -9.86 7.62
C GLY A 28 -0.37 -11.04 7.91
N TRP A 29 -1.37 -11.25 7.06
CA TRP A 29 -2.27 -12.40 7.18
C TRP A 29 -1.52 -13.73 7.07
N MET A 30 -0.62 -13.87 6.09
CA MET A 30 0.18 -15.08 5.89
C MET A 30 1.07 -15.37 7.11
N ARG A 31 1.69 -14.35 7.72
CA ARG A 31 2.50 -14.52 8.94
C ARG A 31 1.66 -15.03 10.11
N ALA A 32 0.52 -14.42 10.38
CA ALA A 32 -0.36 -14.85 11.46
C ALA A 32 -0.99 -16.23 11.20
N ALA A 33 -1.30 -16.53 9.93
CA ALA A 33 -1.79 -17.85 9.53
C ALA A 33 -0.73 -18.93 9.76
N LYS A 34 0.54 -18.66 9.42
CA LYS A 34 1.67 -19.56 9.71
C LYS A 34 1.93 -19.76 11.20
N ALA A 35 1.64 -18.74 12.01
CA ALA A 35 1.76 -18.82 13.48
C ALA A 35 0.58 -19.54 14.17
N GLY A 36 -0.45 -19.97 13.41
CA GLY A 36 -1.63 -20.61 13.98
C GLY A 36 -2.60 -19.66 14.69
N GLY A 37 -2.50 -18.35 14.43
CA GLY A 37 -3.32 -17.33 15.08
C GLY A 37 -4.82 -17.46 14.81
N SER A 38 -5.64 -16.91 15.72
CA SER A 38 -7.10 -16.82 15.54
C SER A 38 -7.47 -15.89 14.37
N ARG A 39 -8.74 -15.87 13.95
CA ARG A 39 -9.19 -14.93 12.89
C ARG A 39 -8.94 -13.47 13.26
N ALA A 40 -9.12 -13.11 14.54
CA ALA A 40 -8.86 -11.77 15.03
C ALA A 40 -7.36 -11.43 14.97
N ASP A 41 -6.50 -12.36 15.35
CA ASP A 41 -5.05 -12.20 15.27
C ASP A 41 -4.59 -12.01 13.83
N LYS A 42 -5.11 -12.81 12.89
CA LYS A 42 -4.82 -12.67 11.46
C LYS A 42 -5.24 -11.30 10.91
N LEU A 43 -6.40 -10.80 11.32
CA LEU A 43 -6.88 -9.49 10.88
C LEU A 43 -6.02 -8.36 11.45
N GLN A 44 -5.62 -8.45 12.72
CA GLN A 44 -4.76 -7.46 13.36
C GLN A 44 -3.37 -7.44 12.71
N TYR A 45 -2.78 -8.61 12.44
CA TYR A 45 -1.49 -8.71 11.77
C TYR A 45 -1.54 -8.20 10.34
N ALA A 46 -2.61 -8.52 9.60
CA ALA A 46 -2.87 -7.99 8.27
C ALA A 46 -2.98 -6.46 8.29
N ALA A 47 -3.79 -5.88 9.20
CA ALA A 47 -3.94 -4.43 9.32
C ALA A 47 -2.62 -3.75 9.69
N ALA A 48 -1.86 -4.29 10.64
CA ALA A 48 -0.58 -3.74 11.06
C ALA A 48 0.42 -3.70 9.89
N HIS A 49 0.55 -4.79 9.13
CA HIS A 49 1.46 -4.83 7.99
C HIS A 49 0.97 -4.00 6.81
N ALA A 50 -0.35 -3.96 6.56
CA ALA A 50 -0.95 -3.12 5.53
C ALA A 50 -0.64 -1.64 5.78
N LEU A 51 -0.87 -1.15 7.00
CA LEU A 51 -0.60 0.23 7.37
C LEU A 51 0.90 0.56 7.31
N ALA A 52 1.75 -0.31 7.84
CA ALA A 52 3.20 -0.11 7.78
C ALA A 52 3.71 0.03 6.33
N LEU A 53 3.29 -0.87 5.42
CA LEU A 53 3.67 -0.77 4.02
C LEU A 53 3.01 0.39 3.29
N THR A 54 1.78 0.75 3.63
CA THR A 54 1.09 1.93 3.07
C THR A 54 1.85 3.21 3.38
N VAL A 55 2.35 3.36 4.62
CA VAL A 55 3.18 4.52 5.01
C VAL A 55 4.47 4.56 4.18
N LEU A 56 5.15 3.42 4.00
CA LEU A 56 6.33 3.35 3.12
C LEU A 56 5.99 3.68 1.66
N GLY A 57 4.88 3.17 1.15
CA GLY A 57 4.37 3.45 -0.20
C GLY A 57 4.02 4.92 -0.41
N LEU A 58 3.49 5.59 0.61
CA LEU A 58 3.24 7.04 0.60
C LEU A 58 4.54 7.83 0.48
N PHE A 59 5.55 7.49 1.30
CA PHE A 59 6.87 8.14 1.20
C PHE A 59 7.50 7.90 -0.18
N LEU A 60 7.46 6.67 -0.68
CA LEU A 60 7.96 6.34 -2.02
C LEU A 60 7.23 7.14 -3.10
N THR A 61 5.91 7.25 -3.00
CA THR A 61 5.08 8.03 -3.91
C THR A 61 5.49 9.50 -3.92
N ILE A 62 5.67 10.10 -2.74
CA ILE A 62 6.09 11.50 -2.61
C ILE A 62 7.48 11.68 -3.20
N LEU A 63 8.45 10.82 -2.87
CA LEU A 63 9.81 10.91 -3.38
C LEU A 63 9.84 10.86 -4.91
N LEU A 64 9.17 9.87 -5.52
CA LEU A 64 9.09 9.75 -6.97
C LEU A 64 8.37 10.94 -7.61
N SER A 65 7.35 11.49 -6.96
CA SER A 65 6.65 12.70 -7.41
C SER A 65 7.51 13.95 -7.36
N ARG A 66 8.58 13.95 -6.56
CA ARG A 66 9.48 15.11 -6.35
C ARG A 66 10.79 15.00 -7.14
N MET A 67 11.12 13.80 -7.60
CA MET A 67 12.29 13.53 -8.43
C MET A 67 12.03 13.74 -9.93
N GLY A 68 10.77 13.97 -10.32
CA GLY A 68 10.34 14.27 -11.69
C GLY A 68 9.90 15.71 -11.88
#